data_AF-A0A6J4RRS9-F1
#
_entry.id   AF-A0A6J4RRS9-F1
#
_cell.length_a   1.000
_cell.length_b   1.000
_cell.length_c   1.000
_cell.angle_alpha   90.00
_cell.angle_beta   90.00
_cell.angle_gamma   90.00
#
_symmetry.space_group_name_H-M   'P 1'
#
loop_
_entity.id
_entity.type
_entity.pdbx_description
1 polymer ?
#
loop_
_entity_poly.entity_id
_entity_poly.type
_entity_poly.pdbx_seq_one_letter_code
_entity_poly.pdbx_strand_id
1 'polypeptide(L)'
;MLREPIRDALAVGVATGAYGLSFGAVAVAAGLSVAQACALSLLMFTGASQFAFVGVVGAGGGAAVSVLTAALVGTRNAFYGLRLGDLLAVRGRRRLVAAQLVIDESAAMA
;
A
#
# COMPACT_ATOMS: atom_id res chain seq x y z
N MET A 1 28.15 -9.04 -4.12
CA MET A 1 27.07 -9.47 -3.22
C MET A 1 25.89 -8.47 -3.16
N LEU A 2 26.05 -7.15 -3.35
CA LEU A 2 24.91 -6.20 -3.33
C LEU A 2 24.10 -6.06 -4.64
N ARG A 3 24.50 -6.70 -5.73
CA ARG A 3 23.85 -6.50 -7.06
C ARG A 3 22.46 -7.12 -7.14
N GLU A 4 22.23 -8.22 -6.43
CA GLU A 4 20.97 -8.96 -6.46
C GLU A 4 19.83 -8.20 -5.76
N PRO A 5 20.00 -7.75 -4.49
CA PRO A 5 18.95 -6.98 -3.80
C PRO A 5 18.60 -5.67 -4.51
N ILE A 6 19.59 -5.03 -5.15
CA ILE A 6 19.36 -3.79 -5.91
C ILE A 6 18.53 -4.08 -7.17
N ARG A 7 18.86 -5.14 -7.91
CA ARG A 7 18.09 -5.54 -9.10
C ARG A 7 16.64 -5.85 -8.73
N ASP A 8 16.44 -6.61 -7.66
CA ASP A 8 15.11 -7.03 -7.24
C ASP A 8 14.30 -5.83 -6.72
N ALA A 9 14.91 -4.95 -5.93
CA ALA A 9 14.29 -3.69 -5.51
C ALA A 9 13.94 -2.77 -6.70
N LEU A 10 14.79 -2.68 -7.72
CA LEU A 10 14.49 -1.91 -8.93
C LEU A 10 13.33 -2.53 -9.72
N ALA A 11 13.30 -3.85 -9.88
CA ALA A 11 12.22 -4.56 -10.56
C ALA A 11 10.88 -4.34 -9.85
N VAL A 12 10.86 -4.50 -8.52
CA VAL A 12 9.70 -4.21 -7.68
C VAL A 12 9.31 -2.73 -7.80
N GLY A 13 10.26 -1.80 -7.68
CA GLY A 13 10.01 -0.37 -7.78
C GLY A 13 9.42 0.06 -9.14
N VAL A 14 9.90 -0.51 -10.24
CA VAL A 14 9.35 -0.25 -11.59
C VAL A 14 7.93 -0.79 -11.71
N ALA A 15 7.69 -2.04 -11.28
CA ALA A 15 6.36 -2.63 -11.29
C ALA A 15 5.38 -1.83 -10.42
N THR A 16 5.83 -1.43 -9.22
CA THR A 16 5.04 -0.64 -8.28
C THR A 16 4.75 0.76 -8.77
N GLY A 17 5.75 1.43 -9.37
CA GLY A 17 5.57 2.72 -10.01
C GLY A 17 4.55 2.68 -11.16
N ALA A 18 4.61 1.64 -11.99
CA ALA A 18 3.69 1.47 -13.11
C ALA A 18 2.24 1.33 -12.65
N TYR A 19 1.94 0.45 -11.69
CA TYR A 19 0.58 0.33 -11.17
C TYR A 19 0.18 1.57 -10.33
N GLY A 20 1.13 2.25 -9.69
CA GLY A 20 0.87 3.49 -8.95
C GLY A 20 0.35 4.61 -9.86
N LEU A 21 0.88 4.71 -11.08
CA LEU A 21 0.33 5.60 -12.12
C LEU A 21 -1.09 5.19 -12.52
N SER A 22 -1.34 3.88 -12.67
CA SER A 22 -2.68 3.36 -12.94
C SER A 22 -3.66 3.72 -11.82
N PHE A 23 -3.25 3.58 -10.56
CA PHE A 23 -4.05 4.00 -9.41
C PHE A 23 -4.40 5.49 -9.48
N GLY A 24 -3.42 6.36 -9.75
CA GLY A 24 -3.66 7.80 -9.86
C GLY A 24 -4.72 8.15 -10.91
N ALA A 25 -4.64 7.52 -12.08
CA ALA A 25 -5.64 7.69 -13.13
C ALA A 25 -7.04 7.20 -12.70
N VAL A 26 -7.12 6.02 -12.07
CA VAL A 26 -8.38 5.45 -11.59
C VAL A 26 -8.99 6.29 -10.47
N ALA A 27 -8.18 6.82 -9.55
CA ALA A 27 -8.62 7.69 -8.47
C ALA A 27 -9.24 8.99 -8.99
N VAL A 28 -8.58 9.64 -9.96
CA VAL A 28 -9.12 10.86 -10.58
C VAL A 28 -10.38 10.56 -11.39
N ALA A 29 -10.42 9.44 -12.12
CA ALA A 29 -11.63 9.00 -12.82
C ALA A 29 -12.80 8.70 -11.87
N ALA A 30 -12.53 8.25 -10.65
CA ALA A 30 -13.52 8.06 -9.59
C ALA A 30 -13.93 9.36 -8.87
N GLY A 31 -13.44 10.52 -9.31
CA GLY A 31 -13.83 11.83 -8.78
C GLY A 31 -12.96 12.36 -7.63
N LEU A 32 -11.84 11.71 -7.29
CA LEU A 32 -10.87 12.28 -6.36
C LEU A 32 -10.05 13.37 -7.06
N SER A 33 -9.69 14.42 -6.34
CA SER A 33 -8.65 15.35 -6.80
C SER A 33 -7.28 14.69 -6.78
N VAL A 34 -6.33 15.22 -7.57
CA VAL A 34 -4.93 14.78 -7.56
C VAL A 34 -4.34 14.83 -6.15
N ALA A 35 -4.64 15.88 -5.38
CA ALA A 35 -4.17 16.01 -4.00
C ALA A 35 -4.74 14.90 -3.09
N GLN A 36 -6.01 14.53 -3.25
CA GLN A 36 -6.61 13.42 -2.51
C GLN A 36 -6.01 12.06 -2.91
N ALA A 37 -5.76 11.84 -4.20
CA ALA A 37 -5.08 10.62 -4.66
C ALA A 37 -3.66 10.52 -4.08
N CYS A 38 -2.89 11.61 -4.09
CA CYS A 38 -1.57 11.67 -3.47
C CYS A 38 -1.63 11.43 -1.95
N ALA A 39 -2.57 12.07 -1.25
CA ALA A 39 -2.76 11.87 0.18
C ALA A 39 -3.11 10.41 0.49
N LEU A 40 -3.97 9.77 -0.32
CA LEU A 40 -4.31 8.37 -0.16
C LEU A 40 -3.09 7.48 -0.36
N SER A 41 -2.24 7.71 -1.38
CA SER A 41 -1.00 6.95 -1.57
C SER A 41 0.00 7.10 -0.44
N LEU A 42 0.12 8.29 0.17
CA LEU A 42 1.03 8.52 1.29
C LEU A 42 0.54 7.87 2.59
N LEU A 43 -0.76 7.93 2.85
CA LEU A 43 -1.37 7.47 4.11
C LEU A 43 -1.79 6.00 4.08
N MET A 44 -2.23 5.51 2.91
CA MET A 44 -2.58 4.12 2.64
C MET A 44 -1.55 3.58 1.67
N PHE A 45 -0.34 3.39 2.18
CA PHE A 45 0.82 2.94 1.40
C PHE A 45 0.71 1.44 1.06
N THR A 46 -0.38 1.02 0.42
CA THR A 46 -0.67 -0.39 0.07
C THR A 46 -1.62 -0.45 -1.13
N GLY A 47 -1.12 -0.96 -2.26
CA GLY A 47 -1.82 -0.86 -3.55
C GLY A 47 -3.23 -1.46 -3.58
N ALA A 48 -3.40 -2.69 -3.13
CA ALA A 48 -4.71 -3.36 -3.19
C ALA A 48 -5.79 -2.63 -2.36
N SER A 49 -5.43 -2.11 -1.19
CA SER A 49 -6.37 -1.36 -0.35
C SER A 49 -6.79 -0.05 -1.01
N GLN A 50 -5.87 0.62 -1.72
CA GLN A 50 -6.17 1.84 -2.46
C GLN A 50 -7.13 1.58 -3.63
N PHE A 51 -6.91 0.53 -4.41
CA PHE A 51 -7.83 0.14 -5.49
C PHE A 51 -9.20 -0.28 -4.96
N ALA A 52 -9.25 -1.00 -3.83
CA ALA A 52 -10.50 -1.39 -3.20
C ALA A 52 -11.28 -0.17 -2.69
N PHE A 53 -10.60 0.79 -2.04
CA PHE A 53 -11.19 2.06 -1.61
C PHE A 53 -11.80 2.81 -2.79
N VAL A 54 -11.02 3.03 -3.83
CA VAL A 54 -11.43 3.81 -5.01
C VAL A 54 -12.51 3.08 -5.81
N GLY A 55 -12.48 1.76 -5.87
CA GLY A 55 -13.54 0.96 -6.50
C GLY A 55 -14.90 1.19 -5.84
N VAL A 56 -14.95 1.24 -4.51
CA VAL A 56 -16.18 1.55 -3.77
C VAL A 56 -16.61 2.99 -3.98
N VAL A 57 -15.67 3.95 -3.91
CA VAL A 57 -15.98 5.37 -4.16
C VAL A 57 -16.54 5.58 -5.57
N GLY A 58 -15.89 5.02 -6.59
CA GLY A 58 -16.31 5.12 -7.99
C GLY A 58 -17.66 4.46 -8.26
N ALA A 59 -18.04 3.45 -7.46
CA ALA A 59 -19.37 2.85 -7.49
C ALA A 59 -20.45 3.65 -6.73
N GLY A 60 -20.12 4.84 -6.20
CA GLY A 60 -21.03 5.68 -5.43
C GLY A 60 -21.18 5.26 -3.96
N GLY A 61 -20.27 4.43 -3.45
CA GLY A 61 -20.25 4.00 -2.05
C GLY A 61 -19.82 5.13 -1.10
N GLY A 62 -20.40 5.13 0.11
CA GLY A 62 -20.05 6.10 1.14
C GLY A 62 -18.68 5.86 1.77
N ALA A 63 -18.09 6.92 2.35
CA ALA A 63 -16.74 6.91 2.92
C ALA A 63 -16.49 5.76 3.92
N ALA A 64 -17.46 5.48 4.79
CA ALA A 64 -17.34 4.39 5.78
C ALA A 64 -17.17 3.02 5.11
N VAL A 65 -17.94 2.75 4.06
CA VAL A 65 -17.87 1.48 3.32
C VAL A 65 -16.55 1.38 2.56
N SER A 66 -16.08 2.47 1.96
CA SER A 66 -14.79 2.50 1.26
C SER A 66 -13.63 2.22 2.23
N VAL A 67 -13.63 2.84 3.41
CA VAL A 67 -12.61 2.61 4.44
C VAL A 67 -12.66 1.18 4.97
N LEU A 68 -13.85 0.66 5.28
CA LEU A 68 -14.00 -0.73 5.74
C LEU A 68 -13.51 -1.72 4.69
N THR A 69 -13.87 -1.51 3.43
CA THR A 69 -13.43 -2.37 2.32
C THR A 69 -11.91 -2.35 2.18
N ALA A 70 -11.30 -1.15 2.22
CA ALA A 70 -9.85 -1.01 2.20
C ALA A 70 -9.18 -1.69 3.41
N ALA A 71 -9.74 -1.57 4.61
CA ALA A 71 -9.22 -2.18 5.83
C ALA A 71 -9.31 -3.72 5.78
N LEU A 72 -10.41 -4.26 5.26
CA LEU A 72 -10.59 -5.70 5.06
C LEU A 72 -9.51 -6.24 4.10
N VAL A 73 -9.30 -5.58 2.96
CA VAL A 73 -8.24 -5.95 2.01
C VAL A 73 -6.85 -5.79 2.64
N GLY A 74 -6.62 -4.72 3.40
CA GLY A 74 -5.37 -4.42 4.08
C GLY A 74 -5.04 -5.33 5.26
N THR A 75 -5.97 -6.18 5.71
CA THR A 75 -5.74 -7.10 6.85
C THR A 75 -4.55 -8.03 6.59
N ARG A 76 -4.26 -8.36 5.33
CA ARG A 76 -3.07 -9.13 4.96
C ARG A 76 -1.75 -8.49 5.39
N ASN A 77 -1.68 -7.17 5.43
CA ASN A 77 -0.48 -6.43 5.87
C ASN A 77 -0.19 -6.69 7.36
N ALA A 78 -1.22 -6.91 8.17
CA ALA A 78 -1.06 -7.30 9.56
C ALA A 78 -0.42 -8.70 9.67
N PHE A 79 -0.84 -9.65 8.83
CA PHE A 79 -0.22 -10.99 8.79
C PHE A 79 1.23 -10.94 8.32
N TYR A 80 1.56 -10.11 7.32
CA TYR A 80 2.96 -9.85 6.95
C TYR A 80 3.73 -9.28 8.15
N GLY A 81 3.14 -8.34 8.90
CA GLY A 81 3.77 -7.76 10.09
C GLY A 81 4.06 -8.77 11.20
N LEU A 82 3.20 -9.77 11.38
CA LEU A 82 3.44 -10.88 12.30
C LEU A 82 4.61 -11.76 11.82
N ARG A 83 4.70 -12.02 10.51
CA ARG A 83 5.78 -12.81 9.90
C ARG A 83 7.13 -12.10 9.94
N LEU A 84 7.14 -10.80 9.64
CA LEU A 84 8.34 -9.95 9.53
C LEU A 84 8.78 -9.36 10.86
N GLY A 85 7.96 -9.46 11.91
CA GLY A 85 8.19 -8.78 13.20
C GLY A 85 9.55 -9.09 13.81
N ASP A 86 9.95 -10.35 13.79
CA ASP A 86 11.24 -10.79 14.35
C ASP A 86 12.43 -10.40 13.46
N LEU A 87 12.25 -10.37 12.13
CA LEU A 87 13.27 -9.93 11.18
C LEU A 87 13.56 -8.42 11.35
N LEU A 88 12.51 -7.62 11.53
CA LEU A 88 12.64 -6.18 11.66
C LEU A 88 13.12 -5.75 13.06
N ALA A 89 12.75 -6.50 14.10
CA ALA A 89 13.16 -6.29 15.50
C ALA A 89 12.98 -4.84 16.03
N VAL A 90 12.05 -4.07 15.44
CA VAL A 90 11.86 -2.64 15.74
C VAL A 90 11.00 -2.44 16.98
N ARG A 91 11.40 -1.50 17.85
CA ARG A 91 10.72 -1.22 19.13
C ARG A 91 10.20 0.21 19.23
N GLY A 92 9.24 0.44 20.14
CA GLY A 92 8.69 1.76 20.44
C GLY A 92 7.98 2.41 19.23
N ARG A 93 8.05 3.74 19.12
CA ARG A 93 7.37 4.52 18.06
C ARG A 93 7.82 4.14 16.64
N ARG A 94 9.04 3.62 16.48
CA ARG A 94 9.56 3.13 15.19
C ARG A 94 8.78 1.91 14.66
N ARG A 95 8.12 1.15 15.54
CA ARG A 95 7.24 0.05 15.16
C ARG A 95 6.04 0.51 14.33
N LEU A 96 5.54 1.72 14.54
CA LEU A 96 4.43 2.27 13.75
C LEU A 96 4.87 2.55 12.31
N VAL A 97 6.04 3.15 12.14
CA VAL A 97 6.63 3.39 10.82
C VAL A 97 6.94 2.07 10.12
N ALA A 98 7.51 1.11 10.86
CA ALA A 98 7.75 -0.23 10.32
C ALA A 98 6.44 -0.89 9.86
N ALA A 99 5.38 -0.84 10.67
CA ALA A 99 4.07 -1.39 10.29
C ALA A 99 3.48 -0.71 9.04
N GLN A 100 3.65 0.60 8.89
CA GLN A 100 3.22 1.34 7.68
C GLN A 100 3.98 0.89 6.42
N LEU A 101 5.23 0.46 6.57
CA LEU A 101 6.09 0.00 5.48
C LEU A 101 5.97 -1.51 5.22
N VAL A 102 5.20 -2.24 6.04
CA VAL A 102 4.95 -3.66 5.82
C VAL A 102 3.79 -3.84 4.85
N ILE A 103 4.16 -4.16 3.62
CA ILE A 103 3.30 -4.41 2.45
C ILE A 103 3.80 -5.58 1.61
N ASP A 104 3.00 -5.98 0.62
CA ASP A 104 3.31 -7.04 -0.35
C ASP A 104 4.77 -6.97 -0.85
N GLU A 105 5.23 -5.78 -1.25
CA GLU A 105 6.58 -5.55 -1.76
C GLU A 105 7.66 -5.84 -0.72
N SER A 106 7.48 -5.36 0.51
CA SER A 106 8.42 -5.63 1.60
C SER A 106 8.43 -7.10 2.01
N ALA A 107 7.28 -7.77 1.94
CA ALA A 107 7.14 -9.19 2.24
C ALA A 107 7.74 -10.07 1.14
N ALA A 108 7.67 -9.65 -0.12
CA ALA A 108 8.27 -10.34 -1.26
C ALA A 108 9.81 -10.25 -1.25
N MET A 109 10.36 -9.21 -0.63
CA MET A 109 11.81 -8.95 -0.56
C MET A 109 12.50 -9.54 0.68
N ALA A 110 11.75 -10.16 1.60
CA ALA A 110 12.22 -10.68 2.88
C ALA A 110 12.32 -12.21 2.90
#